data_AF-A0A542Y3T1-F1
#
_entry.id   AF-A0A542Y3T1-F1
#
_cell.length_a   1.000
_cell.length_b   1.000
_cell.length_c   1.000
_cell.angle_alpha   90.00
_cell.angle_beta   90.00
_cell.angle_gamma   90.00
#
_symmetry.space_group_name_H-M   'P 1'
#
loop_
_entity.id
_entity.type
_entity.pdbx_description
1 polymer ?
#
loop_
_entity_poly.entity_id
_entity_poly.type
_entity_poly.pdbx_seq_one_letter_code
_entity_poly.pdbx_strand_id
1 'polypeptide(L)'
;MTSAFQMAVRAQHSTPDQIARSRALQAVEAPDSLRAPTDAPAHLQKAYGAAQRLYAEIVVSGTEGVELRAFSAMVGKTQLGEAVKILRGSGAVAESVEPRPDSDRPLIVFRAVEE
;
A
#
# COMPACT_ATOMS: atom_id res chain seq x y z
N MET A 1 -7.96 4.50 29.26
CA MET A 1 -8.91 3.37 29.06
C MET A 1 -9.88 3.78 27.97
N THR A 2 -9.74 3.26 26.75
CA THR A 2 -10.60 3.62 25.62
C THR A 2 -11.94 2.90 25.79
N SER A 3 -13.03 3.65 25.88
CA SER A 3 -14.37 3.11 26.14
C SER A 3 -14.82 2.18 25.02
N ALA A 4 -15.44 1.05 25.36
CA ALA A 4 -16.06 0.12 24.40
C ALA A 4 -17.06 0.83 23.46
N PHE A 5 -17.63 1.95 23.90
CA PHE A 5 -18.48 2.83 23.08
C PHE A 5 -17.70 3.50 21.94
N GLN A 6 -16.45 3.94 22.16
CA GLN A 6 -15.61 4.50 21.11
C GLN A 6 -15.17 3.44 20.10
N MET A 7 -15.01 2.18 20.52
CA MET A 7 -14.76 1.07 19.60
C MET A 7 -16.00 0.74 18.76
N ALA A 8 -17.20 0.78 19.35
CA ALA A 8 -18.46 0.55 18.64
C ALA A 8 -18.77 1.64 17.61
N VAL A 9 -18.52 2.91 17.92
CA VAL A 9 -18.75 4.03 16.98
C VAL A 9 -17.80 3.97 15.78
N ARG A 10 -16.54 3.55 15.98
CA ARG A 10 -15.60 3.37 14.85
C ARG A 10 -16.02 2.22 13.91
N ALA A 11 -16.69 1.20 14.43
CA ALA A 11 -17.20 0.07 13.66
C ALA A 11 -18.49 0.39 12.87
N GLN A 12 -19.25 1.42 13.25
CA GLN A 12 -20.54 1.77 12.62
C GLN A 12 -20.42 2.46 11.26
N HIS A 13 -19.22 2.90 10.85
CA HIS A 13 -19.01 3.62 9.58
C HIS A 13 -18.28 2.80 8.51
N SER A 14 -17.91 1.56 8.81
CA SER A 14 -17.25 0.67 7.85
C SER A 14 -18.21 -0.38 7.36
N THR A 15 -18.44 -0.45 6.05
CA THR A 15 -19.19 -1.56 5.47
C THR A 15 -18.48 -2.88 5.76
N PRO A 16 -19.19 -4.03 5.80
CA PRO A 16 -18.55 -5.34 5.99
C PRO A 16 -17.35 -5.58 5.07
N ASP A 17 -17.41 -5.09 3.84
CA ASP A 17 -16.33 -5.17 2.85
C ASP A 17 -15.09 -4.35 3.26
N GLN A 18 -15.28 -3.17 3.85
CA GLN A 18 -14.16 -2.36 4.36
C GLN A 18 -13.47 -3.03 5.54
N ILE A 19 -14.24 -3.71 6.40
CA ILE A 19 -13.69 -4.46 7.54
C ILE A 19 -12.91 -5.68 7.02
N ALA A 20 -13.46 -6.42 6.07
CA ALA A 20 -12.79 -7.55 5.45
C ALA A 20 -11.49 -7.14 4.76
N ARG A 21 -11.51 -6.06 3.96
CA ARG A 21 -10.31 -5.50 3.32
C ARG A 21 -9.26 -5.05 4.34
N SER A 22 -9.68 -4.34 5.39
CA SER A 22 -8.77 -3.89 6.45
C SER A 22 -8.08 -5.08 7.14
N ARG A 23 -8.81 -6.16 7.42
CA ARG A 23 -8.23 -7.40 7.97
C ARG A 23 -7.28 -8.07 6.99
N ALA A 24 -7.63 -8.15 5.71
CA ALA A 24 -6.76 -8.71 4.69
C ALA A 24 -5.45 -7.94 4.59
N LEU A 25 -5.50 -6.60 4.58
CA LEU A 25 -4.31 -5.74 4.57
C LEU A 25 -3.42 -5.93 5.81
N GLN A 26 -4.01 -6.16 6.98
CA GLN A 26 -3.27 -6.43 8.23
C GLN A 26 -2.62 -7.81 8.26
N ALA A 27 -3.16 -8.77 7.49
CA ALA A 27 -2.62 -10.12 7.40
C ALA A 27 -1.47 -10.23 6.39
N VAL A 28 -1.27 -9.23 5.52
CA VAL A 28 -0.13 -9.22 4.60
C VAL A 28 1.14 -8.87 5.38
N GLU A 29 2.04 -9.84 5.47
CA GLU A 29 3.40 -9.61 5.93
C GLU A 29 4.24 -9.03 4.79
N ALA A 30 4.84 -7.86 5.03
CA ALA A 30 5.75 -7.28 4.05
C ALA A 30 7.10 -8.03 4.07
N PRO A 31 7.71 -8.29 2.91
CA PRO A 31 9.02 -8.93 2.83
C PRO A 31 10.10 -8.11 3.54
N ASP A 32 11.17 -8.78 3.95
CA ASP A 32 12.28 -8.16 4.69
C ASP A 32 12.94 -7.00 3.92
N SER A 33 12.93 -7.06 2.58
CA SER A 33 13.44 -6.00 1.72
C SER A 33 12.65 -4.68 1.82
N LEU A 34 11.44 -4.70 2.38
CA LEU A 34 10.62 -3.52 2.67
C LEU A 34 10.70 -3.07 4.13
N ARG A 35 11.51 -3.71 4.97
CA ARG A 35 11.74 -3.24 6.34
C ARG A 35 12.64 -2.02 6.34
N ALA A 36 12.23 -1.00 7.11
CA ALA A 36 13.03 0.21 7.27
C ALA A 36 14.36 -0.14 7.98
N PRO A 37 15.50 0.36 7.48
CA PRO A 37 16.75 0.31 8.24
C PRO A 37 16.57 0.98 9.61
N THR A 38 17.17 0.41 10.65
CA THR A 38 17.01 0.87 12.04
C THR A 38 17.49 2.31 12.25
N ASP A 39 18.47 2.74 11.46
CA ASP A 39 19.09 4.07 11.46
C ASP A 39 18.49 5.03 10.42
N ALA A 40 17.44 4.62 9.69
CA ALA A 40 16.83 5.45 8.68
C ALA A 40 16.26 6.76 9.28
N PRO A 41 16.48 7.91 8.64
CA PRO A 41 15.82 9.17 8.98
C PRO A 41 14.29 9.03 9.07
N ALA A 42 13.65 9.82 9.95
CA ALA A 42 12.20 9.73 10.20
C ALA A 42 11.32 9.86 8.94
N HIS A 43 11.75 10.66 7.95
CA HIS A 43 11.03 10.79 6.69
C HIS A 43 11.12 9.53 5.82
N LEU A 44 12.24 8.80 5.88
CA LEU A 44 12.40 7.51 5.21
C LEU A 44 11.67 6.40 5.98
N GLN A 45 11.66 6.41 7.31
CA GLN A 45 10.83 5.46 8.07
C GLN A 45 9.36 5.55 7.67
N LYS A 46 8.83 6.77 7.47
CA LYS A 46 7.48 6.99 6.93
C LYS A 46 7.32 6.45 5.50
N ALA A 47 8.32 6.63 4.65
CA ALA A 47 8.31 6.13 3.28
C ALA A 47 8.30 4.60 3.22
N TYR A 48 9.11 3.92 4.06
CA TYR A 48 9.09 2.47 4.20
C TYR A 48 7.73 1.97 4.72
N GLY A 49 7.14 2.64 5.72
CA GLY A 49 5.78 2.32 6.16
C GLY A 49 4.73 2.47 5.05
N ALA A 50 4.85 3.51 4.22
CA ALA A 50 4.00 3.69 3.05
C ALA A 50 4.26 2.64 1.96
N ALA A 51 5.51 2.20 1.78
CA ALA A 51 5.87 1.12 0.84
C ALA A 51 5.27 -0.22 1.26
N GLN A 52 5.37 -0.58 2.55
CA GLN A 52 4.74 -1.79 3.12
C GLN A 52 3.22 -1.76 2.95
N ARG A 53 2.60 -0.61 3.22
CA ARG A 53 1.17 -0.40 3.00
C ARG A 53 0.78 -0.59 1.54
N LEU A 54 1.54 0.01 0.61
CA LEU A 54 1.27 -0.10 -0.83
C LEU A 54 1.49 -1.53 -1.33
N TYR A 55 2.50 -2.24 -0.83
CA TYR A 55 2.68 -3.67 -1.10
C TYR A 55 1.45 -4.49 -0.66
N ALA A 56 0.96 -4.28 0.57
CA ALA A 56 -0.24 -4.95 1.05
C ALA A 56 -1.47 -4.67 0.18
N GLU A 57 -1.65 -3.43 -0.27
CA GLU A 57 -2.73 -3.08 -1.21
C GLU A 57 -2.57 -3.81 -2.55
N ILE A 58 -1.35 -3.94 -3.07
CA ILE A 58 -1.06 -4.67 -4.32
C ILE A 58 -1.41 -6.16 -4.15
N VAL A 59 -1.00 -6.77 -3.04
CA VAL A 59 -1.28 -8.19 -2.73
C VAL A 59 -2.78 -8.42 -2.60
N VAL A 60 -3.48 -7.59 -1.82
CA VAL A 60 -4.92 -7.76 -1.57
C VAL A 60 -5.77 -7.46 -2.82
N SER A 61 -5.39 -6.47 -3.62
CA SER A 61 -6.09 -6.16 -4.87
C SER A 61 -5.83 -7.20 -5.96
N GLY A 62 -4.74 -7.98 -5.88
CA GLY A 62 -4.38 -8.98 -6.88
C GLY A 62 -4.33 -8.39 -8.30
N THR A 63 -5.24 -8.82 -9.17
CA THR A 63 -5.33 -8.34 -10.56
C THR A 63 -6.08 -7.03 -10.73
N GLU A 64 -6.82 -6.55 -9.71
CA GLU A 64 -7.57 -5.29 -9.80
C GLU A 64 -6.64 -4.06 -9.77
N GLY A 65 -5.41 -4.24 -9.27
CA GLY A 65 -4.42 -3.18 -9.14
C GLY A 65 -4.74 -2.16 -8.05
N VAL A 66 -3.86 -1.17 -7.91
CA VAL A 66 -3.98 -0.11 -6.90
C VAL A 66 -3.90 1.26 -7.58
N GLU A 67 -4.92 2.08 -7.38
CA GLU A 67 -4.89 3.46 -7.87
C GLU A 67 -3.97 4.34 -7.01
N LEU A 68 -2.80 4.67 -7.55
CA LEU A 68 -1.82 5.51 -6.85
C LEU A 68 -2.35 6.90 -6.50
N ARG A 69 -3.36 7.42 -7.21
CA ARG A 69 -4.00 8.70 -6.85
C ARG A 69 -4.76 8.61 -5.53
N ALA A 70 -5.58 7.57 -5.36
CA ALA A 70 -6.30 7.34 -4.11
C ALA A 70 -5.32 7.09 -2.96
N PHE A 71 -4.28 6.30 -3.21
CA PHE A 71 -3.22 6.06 -2.23
C PHE A 71 -2.45 7.35 -1.87
N SER A 72 -2.13 8.20 -2.86
CA SER A 72 -1.48 9.49 -2.65
C SER A 72 -2.26 10.42 -1.72
N ALA A 73 -3.60 10.36 -1.76
CA ALA A 73 -4.44 11.17 -0.88
C ALA A 73 -4.31 10.73 0.58
N MET A 74 -3.97 9.47 0.83
CA MET A 74 -3.79 8.89 2.15
C MET A 74 -2.40 9.16 2.74
N VAL A 75 -1.34 8.95 1.97
CA VAL A 75 0.06 9.06 2.48
C VAL A 75 0.75 10.38 2.15
N GLY A 76 0.20 11.16 1.22
CA GLY A 76 0.81 12.37 0.69
C GLY A 76 1.76 12.11 -0.48
N LYS A 77 1.83 13.07 -1.41
CA LYS A 77 2.56 12.93 -2.69
C LYS A 77 4.05 12.63 -2.52
N THR A 78 4.73 13.30 -1.59
CA THR A 78 6.16 13.09 -1.34
C THR A 78 6.44 11.68 -0.83
N GLN A 79 5.63 11.21 0.12
CA GLN A 79 5.78 9.87 0.68
C GLN A 79 5.45 8.79 -0.34
N LEU A 80 4.45 9.02 -1.19
CA LEU A 80 4.17 8.11 -2.31
C LEU A 80 5.37 8.00 -3.26
N GLY A 81 6.00 9.12 -3.62
CA GLY A 81 7.18 9.11 -4.49
C GLY A 81 8.33 8.27 -3.93
N GLU A 82 8.62 8.41 -2.64
CA GLU A 82 9.65 7.61 -1.98
C GLU A 82 9.24 6.15 -1.79
N ALA A 83 7.97 5.89 -1.43
CA ALA A 83 7.44 4.53 -1.28
C ALA A 83 7.54 3.72 -2.59
N VAL A 84 7.25 4.34 -3.73
CA VAL A 84 7.38 3.70 -5.05
C VAL A 84 8.84 3.39 -5.38
N LYS A 85 9.79 4.28 -5.04
CA LYS A 85 11.22 4.02 -5.23
C LYS A 85 11.69 2.83 -4.39
N ILE A 86 11.27 2.79 -3.12
CA ILE A 86 11.58 1.68 -2.20
C ILE A 86 11.02 0.37 -2.76
N LEU A 87 9.75 0.35 -3.19
CA LEU A 87 9.12 -0.83 -3.79
C LEU A 87 9.87 -1.34 -5.02
N ARG A 88 10.20 -0.45 -5.97
CA ARG A 88 10.97 -0.82 -7.17
C ARG A 88 12.34 -1.40 -6.83
N GLY A 89 13.00 -0.89 -5.80
CA GLY A 89 14.31 -1.37 -5.36
C GLY A 89 14.27 -2.66 -4.52
N SER A 90 13.09 -3.05 -4.03
CA SER A 90 12.94 -4.14 -3.07
C SER A 90 12.94 -5.55 -3.69
N GLY A 91 12.71 -5.65 -5.01
CA GLY A 91 12.47 -6.94 -5.68
C GLY A 91 11.13 -7.61 -5.34
N ALA A 92 10.37 -7.07 -4.38
CA ALA A 92 9.10 -7.63 -3.94
C ALA A 92 7.95 -7.45 -4.95
N VAL A 93 8.12 -6.54 -5.90
CA VAL A 93 7.13 -6.26 -6.95
C VAL A 93 7.77 -6.24 -8.32
N ALA A 94 7.10 -6.83 -9.29
CA ALA A 94 7.39 -6.67 -10.70
C ALA A 94 6.67 -5.43 -11.24
N GLU A 95 7.39 -4.58 -11.96
CA GLU A 95 6.81 -3.46 -12.70
C GLU A 95 6.56 -3.86 -14.15
N SER A 96 5.36 -3.57 -14.65
CA SER A 96 5.01 -3.72 -16.04
C SER A 96 4.33 -2.46 -16.55
N VAL A 97 4.47 -2.21 -17.85
CA VAL A 97 3.85 -1.10 -18.54
C VAL A 97 2.75 -1.67 -19.41
N GLU A 98 1.50 -1.34 -19.09
CA GLU A 98 0.33 -1.83 -19.80
C GLU A 98 -0.35 -0.66 -20.56
N PRO A 99 -0.93 -0.91 -21.75
CA PRO A 99 -1.70 0.11 -22.44
C PRO A 99 -2.95 0.46 -21.63
N ARG A 100 -3.26 1.76 -21.52
CA ARG A 100 -4.48 2.20 -20.86
C ARG A 100 -5.62 2.27 -21.90
N PRO A 101 -6.78 1.66 -21.65
CA PRO A 101 -7.86 1.59 -22.64
C PRO A 101 -8.41 2.96 -23.05
N ASP A 102 -8.40 3.94 -22.13
CA ASP A 102 -9.00 5.27 -22.35
C ASP A 102 -7.95 6.41 -22.40
N SER A 103 -6.67 6.10 -22.59
CA SER A 103 -5.62 7.13 -22.59
C SER A 103 -4.38 6.71 -23.36
N ASP A 104 -3.78 7.66 -24.08
CA ASP A 104 -2.46 7.49 -24.70
C ASP A 104 -1.33 7.41 -23.68
N ARG A 105 -1.62 7.64 -22.39
CA ARG A 105 -0.64 7.48 -21.31
C ARG A 105 -0.59 6.03 -20.87
N PRO A 106 0.59 5.40 -20.84
CA PRO A 106 0.73 4.04 -20.36
C PRO A 106 0.35 3.93 -18.88
N LEU A 107 -0.22 2.78 -18.50
CA LEU A 107 -0.47 2.37 -17.13
C LEU A 107 0.79 1.69 -16.58
N ILE A 108 1.27 2.12 -15.42
CA ILE A 108 2.33 1.40 -14.70
C ILE A 108 1.65 0.48 -13.69
N VAL A 109 1.86 -0.82 -13.84
CA VAL A 109 1.27 -1.86 -13.01
C VAL A 109 2.36 -2.51 -12.17
N PHE A 110 2.15 -2.52 -10.86
CA PHE A 110 2.97 -3.28 -9.93
C PHE A 110 2.24 -4.57 -9.56
N ARG A 111 2.94 -5.70 -9.61
CA ARG A 111 2.44 -7.00 -9.17
C ARG A 111 3.38 -7.57 -8.13
N ALA A 112 2.86 -8.12 -7.04
CA ALA A 112 3.70 -8.82 -6.07
C ALA A 112 4.39 -10.00 -6.77
N VAL A 113 5.68 -10.18 -6.50
CA VAL A 113 6.41 -11.38 -6.90
C VAL A 113 6.13 -12.43 -5.84
N GLU A 114 5.55 -13.56 -6.24
CA GLU A 114 5.44 -14.73 -5.37
C GLU A 114 6.86 -15.31 -5.19
N GLU A 115 7.33 -15.39 -3.94
CA GLU A 115 8.58 -16.10 -3.58
C GLU A 115 8.37 -17.63 -3.61
#